data_AF-D7WD46-F1
#
_entry.id   AF-D7WD46-F1
#
_cell.length_a   1.000
_cell.length_b   1.000
_cell.length_c   1.000
_cell.angle_alpha   90.00
_cell.angle_beta   90.00
_cell.angle_gamma   90.00
#
_symmetry.space_group_name_H-M   'P 1'
#
loop_
_entity.id
_entity.type
_entity.pdbx_description
1 polymer ?
#
loop_
_entity_poly.entity_id
_entity_poly.type
_entity_poly.pdbx_seq_one_letter_code
_entity_poly.pdbx_strand_id
1 'polypeptide(L)'
;MVSPTPQPLALAWFRDDLRLTDNAALTWAAQHGHVVGLFIFEEIDAARPLGAAAAWWQRESVRKLHADLAQRGVHLIIEHGDPREIIPRIAAELGATAVTWNRRYHLLFRDVDAELKRTLAQSCEVTSHPGYLLNEPWTVQTGSGTPFRVFTPYGKASQSMLIDAPPTPSLSPTSTEPT
;
A
#
# COMPACT_ATOMS: atom_id res chain seq x y z
N MET A 1 -36.16 16.68 -0.42
CA MET A 1 -34.94 16.48 0.39
C MET A 1 -34.24 15.26 -0.18
N VAL A 2 -33.24 15.46 -1.03
CA VAL A 2 -32.37 14.36 -1.50
C VAL A 2 -31.45 14.05 -0.32
N SER A 3 -31.58 12.88 0.27
CA SER A 3 -30.60 12.39 1.25
C SER A 3 -29.24 12.34 0.56
N PRO A 4 -28.14 12.80 1.19
CA PRO A 4 -26.83 12.70 0.58
C PRO A 4 -26.54 11.22 0.30
N THR A 5 -26.23 10.89 -0.95
CA THR A 5 -25.73 9.57 -1.31
C THR A 5 -24.48 9.32 -0.48
N PRO A 6 -24.36 8.19 0.23
CA PRO A 6 -23.15 7.90 1.00
C PRO A 6 -21.95 7.93 0.05
N GLN A 7 -20.93 8.72 0.39
CA GLN A 7 -19.71 8.75 -0.39
C GLN A 7 -19.09 7.34 -0.42
N PRO A 8 -18.56 6.88 -1.56
CA PRO A 8 -17.86 5.61 -1.65
C PRO A 8 -16.70 5.59 -0.65
N LEU A 9 -16.39 4.42 -0.10
CA LEU A 9 -15.33 4.24 0.89
C LEU A 9 -14.17 3.47 0.25
N ALA A 10 -12.95 3.99 0.44
CA ALA A 10 -11.72 3.39 -0.03
C ALA A 10 -10.83 2.97 1.16
N LEU A 11 -10.53 1.67 1.25
CA LEU A 11 -9.67 1.11 2.29
C LEU A 11 -8.21 1.10 1.80
N ALA A 12 -7.35 1.86 2.48
CA ALA A 12 -5.92 1.93 2.21
C ALA A 12 -5.13 1.07 3.22
N TRP A 13 -4.56 -0.04 2.76
CA TRP A 13 -3.81 -0.96 3.61
C TRP A 13 -2.30 -0.61 3.64
N PHE A 14 -1.85 -0.10 4.79
CA PHE A 14 -0.47 0.26 5.09
C PHE A 14 0.30 -0.91 5.69
N ARG A 15 1.57 -1.07 5.30
CA ARG A 15 2.50 -2.11 5.78
C ARG A 15 3.89 -1.51 6.01
N ASP A 16 4.81 -1.70 5.07
CA ASP A 16 6.19 -1.17 5.13
C ASP A 16 6.27 0.30 4.65
N ASP A 17 5.15 0.85 4.23
CA ASP A 17 4.94 2.15 3.60
C ASP A 17 4.24 3.15 4.54
N LEU A 18 4.69 3.22 5.79
CA LEU A 18 4.13 4.06 6.88
C LEU A 18 4.38 5.56 6.67
N ARG A 19 3.87 6.12 5.57
CA ARG A 19 4.08 7.51 5.15
C ARG A 19 2.86 8.07 4.40
N LEU A 20 2.72 9.39 4.43
CA LEU A 20 1.68 10.11 3.68
C LEU A 20 2.16 10.68 2.35
N THR A 21 3.44 11.04 2.27
CA THR A 21 4.04 11.64 1.07
C THR A 21 4.52 10.55 0.14
N ASP A 22 4.36 10.77 -1.16
CA ASP A 22 4.79 9.84 -2.20
C ASP A 22 4.26 8.41 -1.96
N ASN A 23 2.96 8.33 -1.65
CA ASN A 23 2.26 7.08 -1.38
C ASN A 23 1.15 6.91 -2.43
N ALA A 24 1.47 6.19 -3.51
CA ALA A 24 0.58 6.01 -4.65
C ALA A 24 -0.72 5.30 -4.27
N ALA A 25 -0.68 4.31 -3.38
CA ALA A 25 -1.87 3.66 -2.85
C ALA A 25 -2.78 4.65 -2.10
N LEU A 26 -2.21 5.48 -1.21
CA LEU A 26 -2.99 6.49 -0.49
C LEU A 26 -3.58 7.55 -1.43
N THR A 27 -2.78 8.03 -2.41
CA THR A 27 -3.27 8.98 -3.43
C THR A 27 -4.42 8.37 -4.23
N TRP A 28 -4.31 7.10 -4.63
CA TRP A 28 -5.37 6.39 -5.35
C TRP A 28 -6.62 6.25 -4.47
N ALA A 29 -6.49 5.83 -3.20
CA ALA A 29 -7.64 5.71 -2.30
C ALA A 29 -8.43 7.03 -2.20
N ALA A 30 -7.72 8.16 -2.05
CA ALA A 30 -8.33 9.49 -1.95
C ALA A 30 -9.08 9.92 -3.22
N GLN A 31 -8.75 9.35 -4.38
CA GLN A 31 -9.47 9.58 -5.64
C GLN A 31 -10.72 8.70 -5.78
N HIS A 32 -10.84 7.63 -4.99
CA HIS A 32 -11.92 6.64 -5.09
C HIS A 32 -12.94 6.74 -3.94
N GLY A 33 -12.74 7.63 -2.98
CA GLY A 33 -13.73 7.87 -1.93
C GLY A 33 -13.16 8.41 -0.63
N HIS A 34 -14.00 8.35 0.41
CA HIS A 34 -13.60 8.61 1.78
C HIS A 34 -12.60 7.53 2.23
N VAL A 35 -11.40 7.95 2.63
CA VAL A 35 -10.32 7.02 2.95
C VAL A 35 -10.43 6.52 4.38
N VAL A 36 -10.30 5.21 4.55
CA VAL A 36 -10.00 4.58 5.84
C VAL A 36 -8.66 3.87 5.71
N GLY A 37 -7.74 4.17 6.62
CA GLY A 37 -6.48 3.45 6.73
C GLY A 37 -6.67 2.14 7.47
N LEU A 38 -5.92 1.11 7.08
CA LEU A 38 -5.79 -0.14 7.80
C LEU A 38 -4.31 -0.48 7.98
N PHE A 39 -3.89 -0.80 9.19
CA PHE A 39 -2.61 -1.41 9.48
C PHE A 39 -2.84 -2.74 10.21
N ILE A 40 -2.12 -3.77 9.79
CA ILE A 40 -2.22 -5.10 10.40
C ILE A 40 -0.84 -5.49 10.91
N PHE A 41 -0.75 -5.84 12.19
CA PHE A 41 0.37 -6.62 12.69
C PHE A 41 0.21 -8.06 12.18
N GLU A 42 0.78 -8.30 11.00
CA GLU A 42 0.56 -9.53 10.24
C GLU A 42 1.12 -10.76 10.95
N GLU A 43 0.28 -11.77 11.06
CA GLU A 43 0.65 -13.12 11.49
C GLU A 43 0.47 -14.04 10.28
N ILE A 44 1.54 -14.18 9.49
CA ILE A 44 1.57 -15.00 8.28
C ILE A 44 2.42 -16.23 8.53
N ASP A 45 1.86 -17.41 8.25
CA ASP A 45 2.59 -18.67 8.33
C ASP A 45 3.89 -18.63 7.51
N ALA A 46 4.97 -19.16 8.10
CA ALA A 46 6.33 -19.13 7.56
C ALA A 46 7.00 -17.76 7.45
N ALA A 47 6.34 -16.65 7.81
CA ALA A 47 7.03 -15.36 7.94
C ALA A 47 7.92 -15.37 9.19
N ARG A 48 9.15 -14.87 9.06
CA ARG A 48 10.04 -14.70 10.19
C ARG A 48 9.54 -13.52 11.05
N PRO A 49 9.39 -13.69 12.37
CA PRO A 49 8.98 -12.58 13.24
C PRO A 49 10.05 -11.49 13.27
N LEU A 50 9.60 -10.25 13.47
CA LEU A 50 10.48 -9.11 13.68
C LEU A 50 11.28 -9.27 14.99
N GLY A 51 12.55 -8.86 14.96
CA GLY A 51 13.35 -8.71 16.18
C GLY A 51 12.85 -7.53 17.04
N ALA A 52 13.19 -7.53 18.33
CA ALA A 52 12.67 -6.55 19.30
C ALA A 52 12.88 -5.08 18.87
N ALA A 53 14.05 -4.74 18.34
CA ALA A 53 14.33 -3.38 17.86
C ALA A 53 13.46 -2.98 16.66
N ALA A 54 13.27 -3.89 15.69
CA ALA A 54 12.41 -3.66 14.53
C ALA A 54 10.94 -3.56 14.93
N ALA A 55 10.48 -4.41 15.86
CA ALA A 55 9.13 -4.36 16.39
C ALA A 55 8.85 -3.04 17.15
N TRP A 56 9.82 -2.57 17.95
CA TRP A 56 9.73 -1.26 18.59
C TRP A 56 9.62 -0.13 17.56
N TRP A 57 10.49 -0.14 16.54
CA TRP A 57 10.47 0.87 15.48
C TRP A 57 9.16 0.87 14.69
N GLN A 58 8.63 -0.31 14.37
CA GLN A 58 7.35 -0.46 13.68
C GLN A 58 6.22 0.17 14.51
N ARG A 59 6.14 -0.13 15.81
CA ARG A 59 5.12 0.44 16.70
C ARG A 59 5.18 1.97 16.75
N GLU A 60 6.37 2.55 16.90
CA GLU A 60 6.52 4.01 16.89
C GLU A 60 6.17 4.63 15.53
N SER A 61 6.51 3.95 14.44
CA SER A 61 6.17 4.39 13.09
C SER A 61 4.66 4.36 12.85
N VAL A 62 3.96 3.31 13.30
CA VAL A 62 2.49 3.22 13.25
C VAL A 62 1.85 4.29 14.12
N ARG A 63 2.36 4.53 15.33
CA ARG A 63 1.87 5.60 16.21
C ARG A 63 1.99 6.97 15.55
N LYS A 64 3.11 7.24 14.87
CA LYS A 64 3.29 8.48 14.10
C LYS A 64 2.34 8.56 12.91
N LEU A 65 2.22 7.50 12.12
CA LEU A 65 1.30 7.44 10.98
C LEU A 65 -0.16 7.70 11.42
N HIS A 66 -0.59 7.07 12.52
CA HIS A 66 -1.92 7.27 13.10
C HIS A 66 -2.19 8.74 13.42
N ALA A 67 -1.23 9.42 14.07
CA ALA A 67 -1.35 10.84 14.38
C ALA A 67 -1.37 11.72 13.11
N ASP A 68 -0.51 11.43 12.13
CA ASP A 68 -0.42 12.19 10.88
C ASP A 68 -1.69 12.01 10.01
N LEU A 69 -2.30 10.82 10.02
CA LEU A 69 -3.59 10.53 9.35
C LEU A 69 -4.76 11.24 10.04
N ALA A 70 -4.79 11.21 11.38
CA ALA A 70 -5.85 11.85 12.17
C ALA A 70 -5.91 13.38 11.94
N GLN A 71 -4.75 14.03 11.76
CA GLN A 71 -4.68 15.45 11.38
C GLN A 71 -5.34 15.76 10.02
N ARG A 72 -5.56 14.75 9.19
CA ARG A 72 -6.21 14.83 7.89
C ARG A 72 -7.61 14.20 7.88
N GLY A 73 -8.18 13.93 9.06
CA GLY A 73 -9.50 13.31 9.17
C GLY A 73 -9.56 11.84 8.72
N VAL A 74 -8.42 11.20 8.45
CA VAL A 74 -8.37 9.79 8.05
C VAL A 74 -8.25 8.92 9.30
N HIS A 75 -9.24 8.06 9.52
CA HIS A 75 -9.19 7.07 10.58
C HIS A 75 -8.26 5.90 10.18
N LEU A 76 -7.41 5.44 11.11
CA LEU A 76 -6.55 4.28 10.91
C LEU A 76 -6.98 3.15 11.85
N ILE A 77 -7.51 2.07 11.26
CA ILE A 77 -7.82 0.82 11.94
C ILE A 77 -6.53 0.03 12.15
N ILE A 78 -6.34 -0.51 13.36
CA ILE A 78 -5.19 -1.34 13.72
C ILE A 78 -5.71 -2.72 14.12
N GLU A 79 -5.21 -3.76 13.43
CA GLU A 79 -5.62 -5.16 13.63
C GLU A 79 -4.39 -6.06 13.81
N HIS A 80 -4.63 -7.29 14.27
CA HIS A 80 -3.60 -8.32 14.47
C HIS A 80 -4.09 -9.65 13.88
N GLY A 81 -3.25 -10.31 13.08
CA GLY A 81 -3.58 -11.62 12.50
C GLY A 81 -3.31 -11.73 11.00
N ASP A 82 -4.00 -12.66 10.33
CA ASP A 82 -3.80 -12.93 8.90
C ASP A 82 -4.54 -11.89 8.03
N PRO A 83 -3.83 -11.13 7.16
CA PRO A 83 -4.47 -10.17 6.27
C PRO A 83 -5.48 -10.79 5.30
N ARG A 84 -5.35 -12.09 4.96
CA ARG A 84 -6.29 -12.82 4.09
C ARG A 84 -7.70 -12.90 4.68
N GLU A 85 -7.82 -12.86 6.00
CA GLU A 85 -9.10 -12.90 6.71
C GLU A 85 -9.57 -11.49 7.08
N ILE A 86 -8.64 -10.67 7.60
CA ILE A 86 -8.96 -9.35 8.14
C ILE A 86 -9.41 -8.38 7.06
N ILE A 87 -8.71 -8.32 5.92
CA ILE A 87 -9.01 -7.31 4.89
C ILE A 87 -10.39 -7.54 4.26
N PRO A 88 -10.77 -8.75 3.82
CA PRO A 88 -12.12 -8.98 3.30
C PRO A 88 -13.20 -8.72 4.35
N ARG A 89 -12.97 -9.11 5.61
CA ARG A 89 -13.89 -8.84 6.72
C ARG A 89 -14.13 -7.34 6.91
N ILE A 90 -13.05 -6.57 7.08
CA ILE A 90 -13.13 -5.11 7.31
C ILE A 90 -13.73 -4.41 6.08
N ALA A 91 -13.35 -4.80 4.86
CA ALA A 91 -13.92 -4.25 3.65
C ALA A 91 -15.44 -4.46 3.59
N ALA A 92 -15.93 -5.65 3.95
CA ALA A 92 -17.36 -5.95 4.01
C ALA A 92 -18.08 -5.18 5.13
N GLU A 93 -17.51 -5.13 6.34
CA GLU A 93 -18.07 -4.41 7.50
C GLU A 93 -18.23 -2.91 7.23
N LEU A 94 -17.28 -2.30 6.52
CA LEU A 94 -17.29 -0.88 6.18
C LEU A 94 -18.06 -0.57 4.89
N GLY A 95 -18.47 -1.59 4.11
CA GLY A 95 -19.02 -1.39 2.77
C GLY A 95 -18.01 -0.73 1.82
N ALA A 96 -16.72 -1.05 1.94
CA ALA A 96 -15.67 -0.50 1.10
C ALA A 96 -15.88 -0.88 -0.37
N THR A 97 -15.95 0.11 -1.24
CA THR A 97 -16.09 -0.08 -2.69
C THR A 97 -14.74 -0.18 -3.39
N ALA A 98 -13.66 0.18 -2.69
CA ALA A 98 -12.30 0.15 -3.20
C ALA A 98 -11.30 -0.28 -2.11
N VAL A 99 -10.30 -1.10 -2.47
CA VAL A 99 -9.20 -1.52 -1.58
C VAL A 99 -7.86 -1.33 -2.30
N THR A 100 -6.88 -0.75 -1.63
CA THR A 100 -5.57 -0.47 -2.23
C THR A 100 -4.39 -0.62 -1.28
N TRP A 101 -3.21 -0.88 -1.84
CA TRP A 101 -1.96 -1.02 -1.10
C TRP A 101 -0.72 -0.85 -2.00
N ASN A 102 0.45 -0.58 -1.42
CA ASN A 102 1.73 -0.56 -2.18
C ASN A 102 2.37 -1.96 -2.27
N ARG A 103 2.97 -2.35 -3.39
CA ARG A 103 3.48 -3.72 -3.62
C ARG A 103 4.63 -4.08 -2.67
N ARG A 104 4.65 -5.34 -2.22
CA ARG A 104 5.84 -6.00 -1.65
C ARG A 104 6.35 -7.07 -2.62
N TYR A 105 7.66 -7.29 -2.62
CA TYR A 105 8.34 -8.11 -3.62
C TYR A 105 8.84 -9.45 -3.10
N HIS A 106 8.80 -9.67 -1.78
CA HIS A 106 9.13 -10.97 -1.20
C HIS A 106 8.04 -11.99 -1.57
N LEU A 107 8.45 -13.19 -2.01
CA LEU A 107 7.56 -14.24 -2.55
C LEU A 107 6.33 -14.49 -1.67
N LEU A 108 6.53 -14.75 -0.38
CA LEU A 108 5.45 -15.04 0.59
C LEU A 108 4.39 -13.93 0.61
N PHE A 109 4.81 -12.67 0.71
CA PHE A 109 3.88 -11.53 0.77
C PHE A 109 3.23 -11.24 -0.59
N ARG A 110 3.94 -11.49 -1.69
CA ARG A 110 3.37 -11.36 -3.04
C ARG A 110 2.26 -12.38 -3.27
N ASP A 111 2.41 -13.59 -2.75
CA ASP A 111 1.40 -14.64 -2.92
C ASP A 111 0.14 -14.32 -2.09
N VAL A 112 0.31 -13.74 -0.88
CA VAL A 112 -0.78 -13.13 -0.08
C VAL A 112 -1.50 -12.02 -0.86
N ASP A 113 -0.76 -11.07 -1.42
CA ASP A 113 -1.33 -9.97 -2.23
C ASP A 113 -2.12 -10.52 -3.44
N ALA A 114 -1.61 -11.57 -4.10
CA ALA A 114 -2.26 -12.17 -5.26
C ALA A 114 -3.56 -12.90 -4.88
N GLU A 115 -3.59 -13.56 -3.73
CA GLU A 115 -4.79 -14.20 -3.18
C GLU A 115 -5.84 -13.16 -2.79
N LEU A 116 -5.45 -12.13 -2.04
CA LEU A 116 -6.35 -11.04 -1.65
C LEU A 116 -7.00 -10.37 -2.86
N LYS A 117 -6.24 -10.09 -3.92
CA LYS A 117 -6.82 -9.53 -5.15
C LYS A 117 -7.90 -10.42 -5.75
N ARG A 118 -7.69 -11.74 -5.80
CA ARG A 118 -8.69 -12.68 -6.33
C ARG A 118 -9.95 -12.70 -5.47
N THR A 119 -9.79 -12.69 -4.15
CA THR A 119 -10.90 -12.70 -3.19
C THR A 119 -11.72 -11.40 -3.27
N LEU A 120 -11.05 -10.25 -3.25
CA LEU A 120 -11.69 -8.92 -3.19
C LEU A 120 -12.29 -8.48 -4.54
N ALA A 121 -11.75 -8.95 -5.68
CA ALA A 121 -12.25 -8.59 -7.01
C ALA A 121 -13.72 -8.99 -7.25
N GLN A 122 -14.30 -9.84 -6.39
CA GLN A 122 -15.70 -10.23 -6.46
C GLN A 122 -16.65 -9.19 -5.83
N SER A 123 -16.13 -8.31 -4.96
CA SER A 123 -16.93 -7.40 -4.13
C SER A 123 -16.58 -5.93 -4.28
N CYS A 124 -15.35 -5.58 -4.67
CA CYS A 124 -14.89 -4.20 -4.76
C CYS A 124 -13.76 -4.02 -5.80
N GLU A 125 -13.48 -2.77 -6.17
CA GLU A 125 -12.28 -2.46 -6.95
C GLU A 125 -11.03 -2.70 -6.10
N VAL A 126 -10.02 -3.38 -6.65
CA VAL A 126 -8.79 -3.70 -5.91
C VAL A 126 -7.55 -3.43 -6.74
N THR A 127 -6.67 -2.57 -6.23
CA THR A 127 -5.44 -2.15 -6.94
C THR A 127 -4.22 -2.20 -6.03
N SER A 128 -3.04 -2.45 -6.61
CA SER A 128 -1.77 -2.31 -5.89
C SER A 128 -0.77 -1.47 -6.68
N HIS A 129 -0.02 -0.61 -6.00
CA HIS A 129 0.84 0.40 -6.63
C HIS A 129 2.33 0.16 -6.35
N PRO A 130 3.25 0.62 -7.21
CA PRO A 130 4.67 0.72 -6.85
C PRO A 130 4.85 1.65 -5.63
N GLY A 131 5.95 1.48 -4.89
CA GLY A 131 6.24 2.37 -3.76
C GLY A 131 7.42 1.97 -2.88
N TYR A 132 8.03 0.80 -3.12
CA TYR A 132 9.19 0.30 -2.36
C TYR A 132 10.50 0.35 -3.17
N LEU A 133 10.43 0.31 -4.50
CA LEU A 133 11.59 0.27 -5.40
C LEU A 133 11.57 1.46 -6.36
N LEU A 134 12.75 1.94 -6.74
CA LEU A 134 12.90 3.00 -7.76
C LEU A 134 12.44 2.52 -9.15
N ASN A 135 12.76 1.27 -9.48
CA ASN A 135 12.35 0.62 -10.71
C ASN A 135 11.71 -0.73 -10.37
N GLU A 136 10.66 -1.09 -11.09
CA GLU A 136 10.06 -2.41 -10.97
C GLU A 136 11.06 -3.50 -11.39
N PRO A 137 11.17 -4.64 -10.68
CA PRO A 137 12.21 -5.63 -10.95
C PRO A 137 12.22 -6.17 -12.38
N TRP A 138 11.06 -6.17 -13.05
CA TRP A 138 10.91 -6.63 -14.43
C TRP A 138 11.18 -5.55 -15.48
N THR A 139 11.37 -4.29 -15.12
CA THR A 139 11.60 -3.20 -16.10
C THR A 139 13.07 -3.00 -16.42
N VAL A 140 13.98 -3.30 -15.49
CA VAL A 140 15.43 -3.18 -15.70
C VAL A 140 16.02 -4.51 -16.19
N GLN A 141 16.08 -4.70 -17.51
CA GLN A 141 16.52 -5.93 -18.15
C GLN A 141 17.81 -5.76 -18.96
N THR A 142 18.54 -6.86 -19.14
CA THR A 142 19.64 -6.92 -20.11
C THR A 142 19.11 -6.77 -21.54
N GLY A 143 19.99 -6.54 -22.53
CA GLY A 143 19.59 -6.53 -23.95
C GLY A 143 18.97 -7.85 -24.44
N SER A 144 19.10 -8.94 -23.69
CA SER A 144 18.47 -10.24 -23.93
C SER A 144 17.15 -10.44 -23.16
N GLY A 145 16.62 -9.41 -22.48
CA GLY A 145 15.38 -9.49 -21.72
C GLY A 145 15.47 -10.27 -20.40
N THR A 146 16.68 -10.49 -19.87
CA THR A 146 16.90 -11.26 -18.63
C THR A 146 17.32 -10.37 -17.46
N PRO A 147 17.12 -10.79 -16.19
CA PRO A 147 17.62 -10.05 -15.04
C PRO A 147 19.16 -9.93 -15.04
N PHE A 148 19.67 -8.79 -14.57
CA PHE A 148 21.10 -8.60 -14.36
C PHE A 148 21.62 -9.47 -13.21
N ARG A 149 22.83 -10.03 -13.39
CA ARG A 149 23.56 -10.78 -12.34
C ARG A 149 24.73 -10.01 -11.71
N VAL A 150 25.08 -8.86 -12.28
CA VAL A 150 26.19 -8.00 -11.82
C VAL A 150 25.63 -6.60 -11.59
N PHE A 151 26.01 -5.99 -10.47
CA PHE A 151 25.47 -4.69 -10.04
C PHE A 151 25.83 -3.53 -10.98
N THR A 152 27.09 -3.41 -11.41
CA THR A 152 27.52 -2.27 -12.24
C THR A 152 26.71 -2.08 -13.53
N PRO A 153 26.48 -3.10 -14.38
CA PRO A 153 25.63 -2.93 -15.57
C PRO A 153 24.16 -2.71 -15.22
N TYR A 154 23.65 -3.33 -14.15
CA TYR A 154 22.31 -3.04 -13.62
C TYR A 154 22.16 -1.57 -13.25
N GLY A 155 23.10 -1.03 -12.47
CA GLY A 155 23.09 0.35 -11.99
C GLY A 155 23.09 1.36 -13.13
N LYS A 156 23.89 1.12 -14.18
CA LYS A 156 23.91 1.96 -15.39
C LYS A 156 22.55 1.95 -16.10
N ALA A 157 21.96 0.78 -16.32
CA ALA A 157 20.65 0.66 -16.96
C ALA A 157 19.54 1.31 -16.11
N SER A 158 19.50 1.01 -14.82
CA SER A 158 18.57 1.59 -13.84
C SER A 158 18.66 3.11 -13.80
N GLN A 159 19.88 3.66 -13.82
CA GLN A 159 20.11 5.11 -13.81
C GLN A 159 19.61 5.77 -15.10
N SER A 160 19.90 5.17 -16.27
CA SER A 160 19.42 5.70 -17.55
C SER A 160 17.90 5.82 -17.56
N MET A 161 17.19 4.77 -17.12
CA MET A 161 15.73 4.78 -17.04
C MET A 161 15.18 5.89 -16.13
N LEU A 162 15.84 6.15 -14.99
CA LEU A 162 15.44 7.21 -14.07
C LEU A 162 15.75 8.61 -14.59
N ILE A 163 16.76 8.77 -15.46
CA ILE A 163 17.05 10.05 -16.12
C ILE A 163 16.01 10.32 -17.19
N ASP A 164 15.62 9.30 -17.97
CA ASP A 164 14.64 9.43 -19.05
C ASP A 164 13.23 9.70 -18.50
N ALA A 165 12.90 9.16 -17.33
CA ALA A 165 11.64 9.36 -16.64
C ALA A 165 11.85 9.58 -15.13
N PRO A 166 12.21 10.81 -14.70
CA PRO A 166 12.48 11.09 -13.29
C PRO A 166 11.23 10.89 -12.42
N PRO A 167 11.34 10.20 -11.27
CA PRO A 167 10.20 10.01 -10.37
C PRO A 167 9.77 11.37 -9.82
N THR A 168 8.48 11.66 -9.90
CA THR A 168 7.89 12.87 -9.32
C THR A 168 7.15 12.48 -8.05
N PRO A 169 7.53 13.00 -6.88
CA PRO A 169 6.91 12.61 -5.63
C PRO A 169 5.44 13.02 -5.62
N SER A 170 4.53 12.09 -5.30
CA SER A 170 3.11 12.46 -5.16
C SER A 170 2.91 13.31 -3.90
N LEU A 171 2.16 14.41 -4.05
CA LEU A 171 1.73 15.20 -2.89
C LEU A 171 0.72 14.38 -2.08
N SER A 172 0.82 14.47 -0.75
CA SER A 172 -0.14 13.82 0.14
C SER A 172 -1.54 14.37 -0.13
N PRO A 173 -2.56 13.51 -0.28
CA PRO A 173 -3.92 13.99 -0.49
C PRO A 173 -4.34 14.89 0.69
N THR A 174 -4.83 16.08 0.37
CA THR A 174 -5.46 16.98 1.34
C THR A 174 -6.89 16.50 1.51
N SER A 175 -7.35 16.35 2.76
CA SER A 175 -8.75 16.03 3.00
C SER A 175 -9.64 17.06 2.32
N THR A 176 -10.54 16.62 1.46
CA THR A 176 -11.73 17.41 1.11
C THR A 176 -12.62 17.37 2.34
N GLU A 177 -12.73 18.47 3.07
CA GLU A 177 -13.73 18.59 4.13
C GLU A 177 -15.12 18.31 3.55
N PRO A 178 -16.00 17.60 4.29
CA PRO A 178 -17.42 17.60 3.98
C PRO A 178 -18.00 18.95 4.40
N THR A 179 -18.48 19.73 3.41
CA THR A 179 -19.39 20.87 3.65
C THR A 179 -20.79 20.35 3.99
#